data_AF-A0A3F2TYV0-F1
#
_entry.id   AF-A0A3F2TYV0-F1
#
_cell.length_a   1.000
_cell.length_b   1.000
_cell.length_c   1.000
_cell.angle_alpha   90.00
_cell.angle_beta   90.00
_cell.angle_gamma   90.00
#
_symmetry.space_group_name_H-M   'P 1'
#
loop_
_entity.id
_entity.type
_entity.pdbx_description
1 polymer ?
#
loop_
_entity_poly.entity_id
_entity_poly.type
_entity_poly.pdbx_seq_one_letter_code
_entity_poly.pdbx_strand_id
1 'polypeptide(L)'
;MSDAADPVGYEKPLASRVEALAGYGLPAADIACVLAVGEDELIAAYADELDSGGIKAKARVAESLYRKALGDGREGVAAAIFWLKTRARWKETSIHEVDGKLR
;
A
#
# COMPACT_ATOMS: atom_id res chain seq x y z
N MET A 1 -6.00 -41.74 21.28
CA MET A 1 -4.81 -41.39 20.48
C MET A 1 -4.97 -39.94 20.06
N SER A 2 -4.02 -39.12 20.49
CA SER A 2 -3.82 -37.70 20.15
C SER A 2 -4.95 -36.73 20.50
N ASP A 3 -4.94 -36.34 21.77
CA ASP A 3 -5.26 -34.98 22.18
C ASP A 3 -4.16 -34.05 21.63
N ALA A 4 -4.56 -33.03 20.88
CA ALA A 4 -3.72 -31.90 20.51
C ALA A 4 -4.63 -30.68 20.36
N ALA A 5 -5.19 -30.25 21.49
CA ALA A 5 -5.59 -28.86 21.63
C ALA A 5 -4.37 -27.98 21.30
N ASP A 6 -4.53 -27.13 20.28
CA ASP A 6 -3.56 -26.11 19.87
C ASP A 6 -3.17 -25.27 21.10
N PRO A 7 -1.95 -25.42 21.66
CA PRO A 7 -1.65 -24.94 23.01
C PRO A 7 -1.29 -23.46 23.07
N VAL A 8 -1.33 -22.74 21.95
CA VAL A 8 -1.07 -21.29 21.92
C VAL A 8 -2.11 -20.63 21.03
N GLY A 9 -3.24 -20.27 21.64
CA GLY A 9 -4.14 -19.29 21.06
C GLY A 9 -3.40 -17.97 20.86
N TYR A 10 -2.80 -17.79 19.68
CA TYR A 10 -2.32 -16.50 19.22
C TYR A 10 -3.54 -15.63 18.92
N GLU A 11 -4.10 -15.02 19.97
CA GLU A 11 -5.04 -13.93 19.76
C GLU A 11 -4.35 -12.89 18.85
N LYS A 12 -5.13 -12.35 17.90
CA LYS A 12 -4.69 -11.51 16.78
C LYS A 12 -4.12 -10.10 17.06
N PRO A 13 -3.72 -9.64 18.28
CA PRO A 13 -2.92 -8.43 18.47
C PRO A 13 -1.64 -8.30 17.61
N LEU A 14 -0.87 -9.36 17.37
CA LEU A 14 0.39 -9.25 16.62
C LEU A 14 0.17 -9.09 15.11
N ALA A 15 -0.74 -9.88 14.51
CA ALA A 15 -1.04 -9.83 13.08
C ALA A 15 -1.36 -8.41 12.58
N SER A 16 -2.25 -7.69 13.28
CA SER A 16 -2.59 -6.32 12.92
C SER A 16 -1.41 -5.34 12.97
N ARG A 17 -0.45 -5.55 13.89
CA ARG A 17 0.77 -4.74 14.01
C ARG A 17 1.76 -5.08 12.90
N VAL A 18 1.93 -6.37 12.58
CA VAL A 18 2.76 -6.82 11.44
C VAL A 18 2.25 -6.19 10.15
N GLU A 19 0.95 -6.32 9.87
CA GLU A 19 0.32 -5.74 8.68
C GLU A 19 0.50 -4.22 8.60
N ALA A 20 0.35 -3.52 9.72
CA ALA A 20 0.53 -2.08 9.77
C ALA A 20 1.98 -1.67 9.47
N LEU A 21 2.96 -2.32 10.11
CA LEU A 21 4.38 -2.01 9.93
C LEU A 21 4.87 -2.38 8.52
N ALA A 22 4.42 -3.52 7.98
CA ALA A 22 4.64 -3.89 6.59
C ALA A 22 3.99 -2.88 5.63
N GLY A 23 2.79 -2.40 5.96
CA GLY A 23 2.12 -1.33 5.23
C GLY A 23 2.87 0.00 5.23
N TYR A 24 3.68 0.27 6.25
CA TYR A 24 4.59 1.42 6.29
C TYR A 24 5.89 1.20 5.49
N GLY A 25 6.13 -0.02 5.02
CA GLY A 25 7.29 -0.38 4.20
C GLY A 25 8.50 -0.85 4.99
N LEU A 26 8.33 -1.27 6.26
CA LEU A 26 9.43 -1.87 7.02
C LEU A 26 9.71 -3.29 6.53
N PRO A 27 10.99 -3.72 6.46
CA PRO A 27 11.35 -5.11 6.16
C PRO A 27 11.04 -6.04 7.34
N ALA A 28 10.88 -7.34 7.05
CA ALA A 28 10.55 -8.36 8.05
C ALA A 28 11.52 -8.38 9.25
N ALA A 29 12.84 -8.27 9.00
CA ALA A 29 13.86 -8.16 10.05
C ALA A 29 13.60 -7.00 11.04
N ASP A 30 13.27 -5.81 10.53
CA ASP A 30 13.01 -4.63 11.38
C ASP A 30 11.70 -4.81 12.16
N ILE A 31 10.69 -5.41 11.52
CA ILE A 31 9.41 -5.72 12.18
C ILE A 31 9.63 -6.75 13.29
N ALA A 32 10.40 -7.80 13.04
CA ALA A 32 10.75 -8.82 14.02
C ALA A 32 11.51 -8.21 15.20
N CYS A 33 12.45 -7.29 14.93
CA CYS A 33 13.16 -6.52 15.96
C CYS A 33 12.20 -5.67 16.82
N VAL A 34 11.28 -4.93 16.19
CA VAL A 34 10.29 -4.08 16.89
C VAL A 34 9.32 -4.90 17.74
N LEU A 35 8.96 -6.10 17.28
CA LEU A 35 8.02 -6.99 17.96
C LEU A 35 8.71 -7.98 18.91
N ALA A 36 10.04 -7.96 18.98
CA ALA A 36 10.88 -8.85 19.79
C ALA A 36 10.59 -10.34 19.52
N VAL A 37 10.41 -10.71 18.26
CA VAL A 37 10.22 -12.09 17.79
C VAL A 37 11.35 -12.51 16.84
N GLY A 38 11.50 -13.81 16.59
CA GLY A 38 12.42 -14.28 15.55
C GLY A 38 11.93 -13.90 14.16
N GLU A 39 12.83 -13.53 13.25
CA GLU A 39 12.47 -13.20 11.86
C GLU A 39 11.86 -14.40 11.13
N ASP A 40 12.46 -15.58 11.27
CA ASP A 40 11.93 -16.81 10.66
C ASP A 40 10.54 -17.18 11.21
N GLU A 41 10.32 -16.96 12.51
CA GLU A 41 9.02 -17.16 13.16
C GLU A 41 7.98 -16.16 12.63
N LEU A 42 8.37 -14.88 12.51
CA LEU A 42 7.52 -13.83 11.96
C LEU A 42 7.08 -14.15 10.53
N ILE A 43 8.01 -14.56 9.67
CA ILE A 43 7.72 -14.89 8.27
C ILE A 43 6.82 -16.12 8.20
N ALA A 44 7.10 -17.16 8.98
CA ALA A 44 6.30 -18.38 8.98
C ALA A 44 4.87 -18.15 9.49
N ALA A 45 4.70 -17.30 10.51
CA ALA A 45 3.41 -17.05 11.14
C ALA A 45 2.57 -15.96 10.46
N TYR A 46 3.20 -14.99 9.79
CA TYR A 46 2.55 -13.76 9.31
C TYR A 46 2.88 -13.39 7.85
N ALA A 47 3.18 -14.37 7.00
CA ALA A 47 3.46 -14.13 5.57
C ALA A 47 2.33 -13.32 4.89
N ASP A 48 1.08 -13.66 5.17
CA ASP A 48 -0.10 -13.00 4.60
C ASP A 48 -0.21 -11.53 5.04
N GLU A 49 0.09 -11.21 6.30
CA GLU A 49 0.11 -9.84 6.82
C GLU A 49 1.26 -9.01 6.24
N LEU A 50 2.45 -9.62 6.08
CA LEU A 50 3.61 -8.98 5.45
C LEU A 50 3.31 -8.60 4.00
N ASP A 51 2.71 -9.51 3.23
CA ASP A 51 2.34 -9.27 1.83
C ASP A 51 1.16 -8.31 1.69
N SER A 52 0.10 -8.52 2.50
CA SER A 52 -1.13 -7.74 2.39
C SER A 52 -0.99 -6.33 2.97
N GLY A 53 -0.08 -6.09 3.91
CA GLY A 53 0.16 -4.78 4.52
C GLY A 53 0.46 -3.70 3.48
N GLY A 54 1.39 -3.96 2.58
CA GLY A 54 1.73 -3.03 1.49
C GLY A 54 0.56 -2.77 0.55
N ILE A 55 -0.21 -3.81 0.19
CA ILE A 55 -1.39 -3.70 -0.68
C ILE A 55 -2.46 -2.82 -0.01
N LYS A 56 -2.77 -3.09 1.25
CA LYS A 56 -3.78 -2.37 2.03
C LYS A 56 -3.37 -0.91 2.27
N ALA A 57 -2.09 -0.65 2.54
CA ALA A 57 -1.58 0.71 2.67
C ALA A 57 -1.74 1.51 1.37
N LYS A 58 -1.36 0.93 0.22
CA LYS A 58 -1.57 1.54 -1.10
C LYS A 58 -3.05 1.81 -1.38
N ALA A 59 -3.93 0.87 -1.04
CA ALA A 59 -5.37 1.04 -1.20
C ALA A 59 -5.93 2.19 -0.34
N ARG A 60 -5.51 2.31 0.93
CA ARG A 60 -5.91 3.41 1.83
C ARG A 60 -5.47 4.78 1.31
N VAL A 61 -4.23 4.88 0.82
CA VAL A 61 -3.73 6.13 0.20
C VAL A 61 -4.53 6.46 -1.06
N ALA A 62 -4.79 5.47 -1.91
CA ALA A 62 -5.61 5.67 -3.11
C ALA A 62 -7.05 6.10 -2.79
N GLU A 63 -7.67 5.50 -1.77
CA GLU A 63 -9.00 5.88 -1.30
C GLU A 63 -9.02 7.32 -0.76
N SER A 64 -8.01 7.70 0.04
CA SER A 64 -7.87 9.07 0.55
C SER A 64 -7.78 10.08 -0.60
N LEU A 65 -6.96 9.79 -1.61
CA LEU A 65 -6.81 10.66 -2.78
C LEU A 65 -8.11 10.74 -3.59
N TYR A 66 -8.81 9.62 -3.76
CA TYR A 66 -10.10 9.58 -4.45
C TYR A 66 -11.16 10.42 -3.73
N ARG A 67 -11.27 10.30 -2.40
CA ARG A 67 -12.20 11.14 -1.61
C ARG A 67 -11.86 12.62 -1.73
N LYS A 68 -10.57 12.99 -1.71
CA LYS A 68 -10.13 14.36 -1.94
C LYS A 68 -10.51 14.86 -3.34
N ALA A 69 -10.37 14.01 -4.36
CA ALA A 69 -10.75 14.32 -5.73
C ALA A 69 -12.26 14.58 -5.90
N LEU A 70 -13.11 13.94 -5.09
CA LEU A 70 -14.56 14.13 -5.10
C LEU A 70 -15.07 15.28 -4.21
N GLY A 71 -14.23 15.86 -3.37
CA GLY A 71 -14.62 16.94 -2.45
C GLY A 71 -14.38 18.34 -3.01
N ASP A 72 -15.00 19.34 -2.38
CA ASP A 72 -14.94 20.76 -2.80
C ASP A 72 -13.70 21.53 -2.28
N GLY A 73 -12.66 20.82 -1.82
CA GLY A 73 -11.44 21.42 -1.29
C GLY A 73 -10.55 22.01 -2.39
N ARG A 74 -9.69 22.98 -2.03
CA ARG A 74 -8.70 23.59 -2.95
C ARG A 74 -7.82 22.54 -3.66
N GLU A 75 -7.52 21.44 -2.98
CA GLU A 75 -6.70 20.33 -3.47
C GLU A 75 -7.46 19.38 -4.44
N GLY A 76 -8.79 19.48 -4.50
CA GLY A 76 -9.66 18.48 -5.13
C GLY A 76 -9.48 18.38 -6.65
N VAL A 77 -9.39 19.52 -7.33
CA VAL A 77 -9.19 19.58 -8.79
C VAL A 77 -7.86 18.91 -9.19
N ALA A 78 -6.78 19.17 -8.45
CA ALA A 78 -5.48 18.56 -8.72
C ALA A 78 -5.50 17.03 -8.54
N ALA A 79 -6.13 16.55 -7.46
CA ALA A 79 -6.32 15.12 -7.22
C ALA A 79 -7.18 14.45 -8.31
N ALA A 80 -8.25 15.11 -8.76
CA ALA A 80 -9.12 14.63 -9.84
C ALA A 80 -8.40 14.54 -11.19
N ILE A 81 -7.66 15.59 -11.57
CA ILE A 81 -6.85 15.60 -12.81
C ILE A 81 -5.83 14.46 -12.77
N PHE A 82 -5.10 14.31 -11.66
CA PHE A 82 -4.12 13.23 -11.51
C PHE A 82 -4.78 11.84 -11.64
N TRP A 83 -5.93 11.63 -10.99
CA TRP A 83 -6.65 10.36 -11.06
C TRP A 83 -7.11 10.05 -12.49
N LEU A 84 -7.69 11.03 -13.20
CA LEU A 84 -8.17 10.85 -14.57
C LEU A 84 -7.02 10.53 -15.52
N LYS A 85 -5.86 11.17 -15.35
CA LYS A 85 -4.65 10.86 -16.13
C LYS A 85 -4.12 9.45 -15.84
N THR A 86 -3.98 9.08 -14.57
CA THR A 86 -3.28 7.84 -14.17
C THR A 86 -4.17 6.59 -14.20
N ARG A 87 -5.49 6.71 -14.05
CA ARG A 87 -6.43 5.59 -13.99
C ARG A 87 -7.49 5.59 -15.09
N ALA A 88 -8.02 6.76 -15.46
CA ALA A 88 -8.99 6.86 -16.57
C ALA A 88 -8.31 6.98 -17.96
N ARG A 89 -6.97 6.98 -18.00
CA ARG A 89 -6.15 7.07 -19.21
C ARG A 89 -6.41 8.34 -20.03
N TRP A 90 -6.78 9.43 -19.36
CA TRP A 90 -6.84 10.75 -20.00
C TRP A 90 -5.43 11.19 -20.37
N LYS A 91 -5.27 11.68 -21.59
CA LYS A 91 -4.01 12.22 -22.10
C LYS A 91 -4.27 13.59 -22.70
N GLU A 92 -3.30 14.47 -22.58
CA GLU A 92 -3.33 15.75 -23.26
C GLU A 92 -2.94 15.55 -24.72
N THR A 93 -3.56 16.33 -25.62
CA THR A 93 -3.12 16.42 -27.01
C THR A 93 -1.95 17.38 -27.07
N SER A 94 -0.79 16.89 -27.52
CA SER A 94 0.38 17.74 -27.77
C SER A 94 0.49 18.00 -29.28
N ILE A 95 0.49 19.28 -29.66
CA ILE A 95 0.72 19.73 -31.04
C ILE A 95 2.12 20.32 -31.09
N HIS A 96 3.01 19.69 -31.86
CA HIS A 96 4.37 20.18 -32.08
C HIS A 96 4.42 20.83 -33.47
N GLU A 97 4.56 22.14 -33.52
CA GLU A 97 4.88 22.84 -34.77
C GLU A 97 6.36 22.60 -35.11
N VAL A 98 6.60 22.00 -36.27
CA VAL A 98 7.96 21.76 -36.78
C VAL A 98 8.18 22.73 -37.93
N ASP A 99 8.91 23.82 -37.68
CA ASP A 99 9.39 24.72 -38.73
C ASP A 99 10.81 24.28 -39.16
N GLY A 100 10.93 23.87 -40.41
CA GLY A 100 12.18 23.40 -41.01
C GLY A 100 12.62 24.32 -42.14
N LYS A 101 13.67 25.11 -41.92
CA LYS A 101 14.35 25.82 -43.03
C LYS A 101 15.20 24.82 -43.81
N LEU A 102 14.77 24.51 -45.03
CA LEU A 102 15.59 23.84 -46.03
C LEU A 102 16.82 24.71 -46.32
N ARG A 103 18.02 24.17 -46.07
CA ARG A 103 19.30 24.75 -46.50
C ARG A 103 19.74 24.09 -47.80
#